data_AF-A0A7Y6ACM3-F1
#
_entry.id   AF-A0A7Y6ACM3-F1
#
_cell.length_a   1.000
_cell.length_b   1.000
_cell.length_c   1.000
_cell.angle_alpha   90.00
_cell.angle_beta   90.00
_cell.angle_gamma   90.00
#
_symmetry.space_group_name_H-M   'P 1'
#
loop_
_entity.id
_entity.type
_entity.pdbx_description
1 polymer ?
#
loop_
_entity_poly.entity_id
_entity_poly.type
_entity_poly.pdbx_seq_one_letter_code
_entity_poly.pdbx_strand_id
1 'polypeptide(L)'
;MTETNHPSPAISSPVDLFDDAVVADPYPAYAELRALGPAVFLERANACALPTYDAVKDALSDPETYSSVNGLHLNPEGNQWVTANSVLATDGLEHARLRRVLSKELAPRAIKDLGDDLRKRADDLVAELAGRESFDVVADLAAPYVTTVILDLMGLPHDDAGGLMKQIESVFDTFAAPNQRTYQGLPSAQAMFEF
;
A
#
# COMPACT_ATOMS: atom_id res chain seq x y z
N MET A 1 -18.27 -18.82 23.46
CA MET A 1 -18.38 -17.94 22.28
C MET A 1 -19.32 -16.81 22.66
N THR A 2 -18.78 -15.74 23.21
CA THR A 2 -19.54 -14.52 23.48
C THR A 2 -19.66 -13.76 22.17
N GLU A 3 -20.84 -13.79 21.56
CA GLU A 3 -21.22 -12.81 20.54
C GLU A 3 -21.12 -11.43 21.17
N THR A 4 -20.04 -10.71 20.86
CA THR A 4 -19.96 -9.28 21.12
C THR A 4 -20.98 -8.63 20.20
N ASN A 5 -22.14 -8.29 20.76
CA ASN A 5 -23.20 -7.53 20.10
C ASN A 5 -22.65 -6.13 19.76
N HIS A 6 -22.02 -5.99 18.59
CA HIS A 6 -21.56 -4.69 18.11
C HIS A 6 -22.82 -3.92 17.70
N PRO A 7 -23.07 -2.72 18.24
CA PRO A 7 -24.21 -1.91 17.80
C PRO A 7 -24.13 -1.73 16.29
N SER A 8 -25.26 -1.90 15.59
CA SER A 8 -25.32 -1.61 14.16
C SER A 8 -24.76 -0.20 13.92
N PRO A 9 -23.86 -0.02 12.94
CA PRO A 9 -23.25 1.26 12.69
C PRO A 9 -24.36 2.28 12.38
N ALA A 10 -24.31 3.43 13.04
CA ALA A 10 -25.34 4.45 12.87
C ALA A 10 -25.40 5.02 11.43
N ILE A 11 -24.32 4.83 10.66
CA ILE A 11 -24.14 5.34 9.30
C ILE A 11 -23.45 4.25 8.46
N SER A 12 -24.11 3.80 7.40
CA SER A 12 -23.56 2.84 6.41
C SER A 12 -23.67 3.39 4.98
N SER A 13 -22.88 2.83 4.07
CA SER A 13 -22.92 3.14 2.65
C SER A 13 -22.70 1.88 1.80
N PRO A 14 -23.43 1.72 0.68
CA PRO A 14 -23.23 0.62 -0.26
C PRO A 14 -22.06 0.87 -1.23
N VAL A 15 -21.37 2.01 -1.14
CA VAL A 15 -20.23 2.37 -1.98
C VAL A 15 -19.16 1.28 -1.93
N ASP A 16 -18.70 0.88 -3.11
CA ASP A 16 -17.61 -0.06 -3.29
C ASP A 16 -16.33 0.68 -3.66
N LEU A 17 -15.44 0.92 -2.69
CA LEU A 17 -14.16 1.58 -2.96
C LEU A 17 -13.20 0.74 -3.81
N PHE A 18 -13.52 -0.53 -4.04
CA PHE A 18 -12.67 -1.46 -4.79
C PHE A 18 -13.25 -1.83 -6.16
N ASP A 19 -14.38 -1.23 -6.55
CA ASP A 19 -14.94 -1.34 -7.90
C ASP A 19 -14.04 -0.62 -8.92
N ASP A 20 -13.84 -1.21 -10.10
CA ASP A 20 -12.92 -0.67 -11.11
C ASP A 20 -13.29 0.75 -11.56
N ALA A 21 -14.59 1.07 -11.66
CA ALA A 21 -15.03 2.41 -12.05
C ALA A 21 -14.76 3.43 -10.93
N VAL A 22 -14.91 3.02 -9.66
CA VAL A 22 -14.58 3.86 -8.51
C VAL A 22 -13.07 4.04 -8.38
N VAL A 23 -12.26 3.00 -8.62
CA VAL A 23 -10.80 3.12 -8.61
C VAL A 23 -10.32 4.06 -9.72
N ALA A 24 -10.97 4.06 -10.89
CA ALA A 24 -10.64 4.94 -12.01
C ALA A 24 -10.98 6.42 -11.74
N ASP A 25 -12.07 6.71 -11.04
CA ASP A 25 -12.43 8.06 -10.58
C ASP A 25 -12.99 8.02 -9.14
N PRO A 26 -12.12 8.05 -8.11
CA PRO A 26 -12.53 7.80 -6.74
C PRO A 26 -13.08 9.04 -6.03
N TYR A 27 -12.84 10.24 -6.58
CA TYR A 27 -13.15 11.49 -5.89
C TYR A 27 -14.65 11.70 -5.63
N PRO A 28 -15.57 11.33 -6.54
CA PRO A 28 -17.01 11.37 -6.26
C PRO A 28 -17.39 10.48 -5.08
N ALA A 29 -16.93 9.23 -5.05
CA ALA A 29 -17.18 8.29 -3.95
C ALA A 29 -16.60 8.82 -2.62
N TYR A 30 -15.39 9.37 -2.64
CA TYR A 30 -14.81 9.98 -1.44
C TYR A 30 -15.60 11.19 -0.95
N ALA A 31 -16.15 12.00 -1.87
CA ALA A 31 -16.97 13.16 -1.50
C ALA A 31 -18.29 12.74 -0.85
N GLU A 32 -18.94 11.71 -1.39
CA GLU A 32 -20.13 11.10 -0.79
C GLU A 32 -19.84 10.60 0.63
N LEU A 33 -18.79 9.78 0.81
CA LEU A 33 -18.43 9.23 2.12
C LEU A 33 -18.09 10.33 3.13
N ARG A 34 -17.35 11.37 2.73
CA ARG A 34 -17.06 12.52 3.61
C ARG A 34 -18.31 13.28 4.05
N ALA A 35 -19.33 13.36 3.21
CA ALA A 35 -20.59 14.03 3.53
C ALA A 35 -21.41 13.25 4.58
N LEU A 36 -21.21 11.93 4.69
CA LEU A 36 -21.88 11.08 5.67
C LEU A 36 -21.29 11.23 7.08
N GLY A 37 -19.99 11.50 7.21
CA GLY A 37 -19.36 11.77 8.51
C GLY A 37 -17.95 11.19 8.66
N PRO A 38 -17.39 11.23 9.88
CA PRO A 38 -16.01 10.82 10.15
C PRO A 38 -15.80 9.31 10.16
N ALA A 39 -16.87 8.51 10.31
CA ALA A 39 -16.84 7.06 10.29
C ALA A 39 -18.07 6.53 9.57
N VAL A 40 -17.86 5.71 8.54
CA VAL A 40 -18.92 5.14 7.70
C VAL A 40 -18.67 3.65 7.54
N PHE A 41 -19.68 2.83 7.80
CA PHE A 41 -19.57 1.40 7.54
C PHE A 41 -19.81 1.09 6.07
N LEU A 42 -18.81 0.54 5.39
CA LEU A 42 -18.90 0.10 4.01
C LEU A 42 -19.51 -1.30 3.95
N GLU A 43 -20.73 -1.41 3.43
CA GLU A 43 -21.51 -2.65 3.45
C GLU A 43 -20.83 -3.75 2.62
N ARG A 44 -20.30 -3.40 1.46
CA ARG A 44 -19.65 -4.36 0.54
C ARG A 44 -18.30 -4.84 1.03
N ALA A 45 -17.54 -3.97 1.67
CA ALA A 45 -16.22 -4.29 2.22
C ALA A 45 -16.31 -4.89 3.63
N ASN A 46 -17.49 -4.84 4.27
CA ASN A 46 -17.69 -5.23 5.67
C ASN A 46 -16.65 -4.58 6.62
N ALA A 47 -16.37 -3.30 6.40
CA ALA A 47 -15.29 -2.57 7.05
C ALA A 47 -15.69 -1.11 7.33
N CYS A 48 -15.05 -0.50 8.33
CA CYS A 48 -15.24 0.92 8.62
C CYS A 48 -14.29 1.78 7.77
N ALA A 49 -14.82 2.78 7.08
CA ALA A 49 -14.05 3.83 6.41
C ALA A 49 -13.99 5.08 7.28
N LEU A 50 -12.82 5.71 7.32
CA LEU A 50 -12.59 7.04 7.91
C LEU A 50 -12.31 8.03 6.77
N PRO A 51 -13.34 8.67 6.17
CA PRO A 51 -13.16 9.40 4.92
C PRO A 51 -12.66 10.84 5.11
N THR A 52 -12.69 11.35 6.34
CA THR A 52 -12.27 12.72 6.68
C THR A 52 -10.83 12.77 7.18
N TYR A 53 -10.12 13.86 6.88
CA TYR A 53 -8.74 14.06 7.31
C TYR A 53 -8.55 13.89 8.83
N ASP A 54 -9.40 14.52 9.65
CA ASP A 54 -9.27 14.48 11.10
C ASP A 54 -9.44 13.06 11.64
N ALA A 55 -10.46 12.33 11.17
CA ALA A 55 -10.66 10.93 11.57
C ALA A 55 -9.48 10.02 11.21
N VAL A 56 -8.88 10.18 10.01
CA VAL A 56 -7.69 9.42 9.61
C VAL A 56 -6.50 9.77 10.49
N LYS A 57 -6.25 11.06 10.72
CA LYS A 57 -5.12 11.53 11.51
C LYS A 57 -5.21 11.06 12.96
N ASP A 58 -6.40 11.14 13.55
CA ASP A 58 -6.64 10.71 14.93
C ASP A 58 -6.42 9.21 15.07
N ALA A 59 -6.97 8.40 14.14
CA ALA A 59 -6.77 6.96 14.14
C ALA A 59 -5.30 6.56 13.94
N LEU A 60 -4.59 7.18 12.99
CA LEU A 60 -3.17 6.91 12.74
C LEU A 60 -2.25 7.34 13.90
N SER A 61 -2.74 8.17 14.81
CA SER A 61 -2.01 8.63 16.00
C SER A 61 -2.32 7.81 17.26
N ASP A 62 -3.27 6.87 17.19
CA ASP A 62 -3.73 6.04 18.31
C ASP A 62 -3.55 4.53 18.00
N PRO A 63 -2.30 4.02 18.05
CA PRO A 63 -2.01 2.61 17.78
C PRO A 63 -2.50 1.66 18.88
N GLU A 64 -2.87 2.17 20.06
CA GLU A 64 -3.45 1.33 21.13
C GLU A 64 -4.88 0.92 20.78
N THR A 65 -5.65 1.82 20.16
CA THR A 65 -7.00 1.52 19.65
C THR A 65 -6.96 0.89 18.25
N TYR A 66 -6.15 1.43 17.35
CA TYR A 66 -6.05 1.02 15.94
C TYR A 66 -4.76 0.24 15.68
N SER A 67 -4.69 -0.96 16.24
CA SER A 67 -3.49 -1.81 16.18
C SER A 67 -3.27 -2.38 14.76
N SER A 68 -2.00 -2.54 14.37
CA SER A 68 -1.62 -3.14 13.09
C SER A 68 -1.32 -4.64 13.17
N VAL A 69 -1.31 -5.25 14.37
CA VAL A 69 -0.87 -6.66 14.54
C VAL A 69 -1.75 -7.70 13.85
N ASN A 70 -3.03 -7.38 13.62
CA ASN A 70 -3.98 -8.30 12.98
C ASN A 70 -3.99 -8.17 11.45
N GLY A 71 -3.05 -7.40 10.89
CA GLY A 71 -2.85 -7.25 9.47
C GLY A 71 -3.42 -5.95 8.89
N LEU A 72 -3.15 -5.76 7.61
CA LEU A 72 -3.39 -4.51 6.86
C LEU A 72 -4.43 -4.69 5.74
N HIS A 73 -4.82 -5.94 5.48
CA HIS A 73 -5.75 -6.31 4.42
C HIS A 73 -7.16 -6.44 4.99
N LEU A 74 -8.17 -6.21 4.15
CA LEU A 74 -9.57 -6.43 4.51
C LEU A 74 -10.01 -7.90 4.38
N ASN A 75 -9.06 -8.82 4.16
CA ASN A 75 -9.31 -10.26 4.08
C ASN A 75 -8.28 -11.05 4.90
N PRO A 76 -8.69 -12.17 5.53
CA PRO A 76 -7.80 -13.01 6.32
C PRO A 76 -6.64 -13.59 5.51
N GLU A 77 -6.85 -13.97 4.24
CA GLU A 77 -5.88 -14.62 3.38
C GLU A 77 -4.63 -13.75 3.18
N GLY A 78 -4.82 -12.49 2.77
CA GLY A 78 -3.75 -11.50 2.61
C GLY A 78 -3.00 -11.21 3.92
N ASN A 79 -3.71 -11.25 5.05
CA ASN A 79 -3.09 -11.03 6.36
C ASN A 79 -2.22 -12.19 6.82
N GLN A 80 -2.33 -13.41 6.25
CA GLN A 80 -1.47 -14.53 6.63
C GLN A 80 0.01 -14.30 6.31
N TRP A 81 0.30 -13.56 5.24
CA TRP A 81 1.67 -13.34 4.77
C TRP A 81 2.27 -12.02 5.27
N VAL A 82 1.45 -10.96 5.29
CA VAL A 82 1.92 -9.60 5.65
C VAL A 82 2.19 -9.43 7.14
N THR A 83 1.61 -10.28 7.99
CA THR A 83 1.81 -10.24 9.45
C THR A 83 3.12 -10.91 9.90
N ALA A 84 3.78 -11.68 9.04
CA ALA A 84 5.04 -12.34 9.38
C ALA A 84 6.22 -11.37 9.28
N ASN A 85 6.79 -10.95 10.43
CA ASN A 85 8.03 -10.17 10.56
C ASN A 85 8.05 -8.80 9.84
N SER A 86 6.89 -8.24 9.49
CA SER A 86 6.80 -6.93 8.87
C SER A 86 6.79 -5.81 9.91
N VAL A 87 7.58 -4.76 9.69
CA VAL A 87 7.47 -3.52 10.48
C VAL A 87 6.06 -2.92 10.38
N LEU A 88 5.35 -3.14 9.27
CA LEU A 88 4.04 -2.54 9.02
C LEU A 88 2.92 -3.23 9.81
N ALA A 89 3.12 -4.46 10.29
CA ALA A 89 2.12 -5.27 10.99
C ALA A 89 2.55 -5.61 12.43
N THR A 90 3.28 -4.69 13.09
CA THR A 90 3.73 -4.83 14.48
C THR A 90 3.40 -3.56 15.25
N ASP A 91 3.23 -3.68 16.58
CA ASP A 91 2.98 -2.55 17.48
C ASP A 91 3.98 -2.52 18.66
N GLY A 92 3.95 -1.43 19.43
CA GLY A 92 4.66 -1.29 20.70
C GLY A 92 6.19 -1.45 20.59
N LEU A 93 6.77 -2.23 21.51
CA LEU A 93 8.21 -2.41 21.62
C LEU A 93 8.81 -3.13 20.41
N GLU A 94 8.07 -4.08 19.81
CA GLU A 94 8.55 -4.82 18.64
C GLU A 94 8.59 -3.92 17.40
N HIS A 95 7.55 -3.13 17.18
CA HIS A 95 7.56 -2.09 16.15
C HIS A 95 8.74 -1.12 16.35
N ALA A 96 8.94 -0.62 17.58
CA ALA A 96 10.05 0.29 17.88
C ALA A 96 11.42 -0.35 17.59
N ARG A 97 11.59 -1.64 17.87
CA ARG A 97 12.82 -2.39 17.59
C ARG A 97 13.09 -2.50 16.09
N LEU A 98 12.09 -2.92 15.31
CA LEU A 98 12.20 -3.07 13.85
C LEU A 98 12.38 -1.70 13.16
N ARG A 99 11.55 -0.72 13.52
CA ARG A 99 11.59 0.64 12.97
C ARG A 99 12.91 1.33 13.23
N ARG A 100 13.57 1.08 14.37
CA ARG A 100 14.89 1.64 14.69
C ARG A 100 15.98 1.20 13.71
N VAL A 101 15.90 -0.02 13.16
CA VAL A 101 16.86 -0.49 12.15
C VAL A 101 16.64 0.26 10.85
N LEU A 102 15.40 0.28 10.35
CA LEU A 102 15.04 0.95 9.09
C LEU A 102 15.29 2.46 9.13
N SER A 103 15.00 3.11 10.26
CA SER A 103 15.13 4.58 10.38
C SER A 103 16.58 5.06 10.27
N LYS A 104 17.56 4.20 10.53
CA LYS A 104 18.98 4.54 10.33
C LYS A 104 19.34 4.60 8.86
N GLU A 105 18.87 3.63 8.07
CA GLU A 105 19.09 3.57 6.63
C GLU A 105 18.30 4.67 5.90
N LEU A 106 17.19 5.13 6.47
CA LEU A 106 16.38 6.24 5.98
C LEU A 106 16.71 7.60 6.62
N ALA A 107 17.85 7.72 7.31
CA ALA A 107 18.23 8.98 7.92
C ALA A 107 18.60 10.04 6.86
N PRO A 108 18.45 11.35 7.13
CA PRO A 108 18.70 12.40 6.13
C PRO A 108 20.08 12.32 5.47
N ARG A 109 21.11 11.89 6.21
CA ARG A 109 22.47 11.73 5.67
C ARG A 109 22.55 10.57 4.66
N ALA A 110 21.95 9.42 4.98
CA ALA A 110 21.90 8.27 4.08
C ALA A 110 21.08 8.59 2.81
N ILE A 111 19.96 9.29 2.99
CA ILE A 111 19.12 9.75 1.87
C ILE A 111 19.84 10.81 1.02
N LYS A 112 20.70 11.65 1.59
CA LYS A 112 21.39 12.71 0.82
C LYS A 112 22.26 12.12 -0.29
N ASP A 113 23.09 11.13 0.04
CA ASP A 113 23.99 10.52 -0.93
C ASP A 113 23.20 9.73 -1.98
N LEU A 114 22.11 9.07 -1.56
CA LEU A 114 21.14 8.45 -2.46
C LEU A 114 20.48 9.49 -3.39
N GLY A 115 20.13 10.69 -2.88
CA GLY A 115 19.44 11.73 -3.63
C GLY A 115 20.23 12.28 -4.82
N ASP A 116 21.56 12.39 -4.69
CA ASP A 116 22.44 12.81 -5.79
C ASP A 116 22.49 11.74 -6.89
N ASP A 117 22.51 10.45 -6.53
CA ASP A 117 22.45 9.32 -7.47
C ASP A 117 21.08 9.21 -8.16
N LEU A 118 19.99 9.30 -7.39
CA LEU A 118 18.61 9.31 -7.89
C LEU A 118 18.39 10.42 -8.91
N ARG A 119 18.92 11.62 -8.64
CA ARG A 119 18.84 12.75 -9.58
C ARG A 119 19.57 12.43 -10.88
N LYS A 120 20.79 11.92 -10.79
CA LYS A 120 21.56 11.56 -11.99
C LYS A 120 20.78 10.55 -12.85
N ARG A 121 20.18 9.53 -12.24
CA ARG A 121 19.37 8.53 -12.96
C ARG A 121 18.16 9.13 -13.63
N ALA A 122 17.46 10.02 -12.95
CA ALA A 122 16.34 10.75 -13.53
C ALA A 122 16.80 11.60 -14.72
N ASP A 123 17.93 12.32 -14.59
CA ASP A 123 18.50 13.14 -15.67
C ASP A 123 18.89 12.29 -16.88
N ASP A 124 19.55 11.14 -16.67
CA ASP A 124 19.94 10.22 -17.74
C ASP A 124 18.71 9.65 -18.47
N LEU A 125 17.69 9.20 -17.72
CA LEU A 125 16.46 8.64 -18.29
C LEU A 125 15.66 9.69 -19.06
N VAL A 126 15.52 10.91 -18.52
CA VAL A 126 14.86 12.02 -19.21
C VAL A 126 15.63 12.43 -20.46
N ALA A 127 16.96 12.46 -20.41
CA ALA A 127 17.79 12.77 -21.58
C ALA A 127 17.64 11.75 -22.71
N GLU A 128 17.51 10.46 -22.38
CA GLU A 128 17.22 9.41 -23.35
C GLU A 128 15.86 9.62 -24.02
N LEU A 129 14.82 9.88 -23.22
CA LEU A 129 13.45 10.04 -23.70
C LEU A 129 13.22 11.34 -24.48
N ALA A 130 13.94 12.41 -24.14
CA ALA A 130 13.84 13.71 -24.80
C ALA A 130 14.23 13.66 -26.29
N GLY A 131 14.97 12.64 -26.73
CA GLY A 131 15.29 12.40 -28.14
C GLY A 131 14.16 11.76 -28.95
N ARG A 132 13.07 11.33 -28.31
CA ARG A 132 11.92 10.66 -28.95
C ARG A 132 10.81 11.67 -29.29
N GLU A 133 10.07 11.41 -30.37
CA GLU A 133 8.90 12.23 -30.75
C GLU A 133 7.75 12.08 -29.73
N SER A 134 7.60 10.87 -29.18
CA SER A 134 6.63 10.52 -28.14
C SER A 134 7.12 9.32 -27.33
N PHE A 135 6.66 9.22 -26.08
CA PHE A 135 6.90 8.07 -25.20
C PHE A 135 5.72 7.93 -24.21
N ASP A 136 5.60 6.77 -23.58
CA ASP A 136 4.62 6.50 -22.52
C ASP A 136 5.23 6.86 -21.16
N VAL A 137 4.64 7.83 -20.46
CA VAL A 137 5.17 8.32 -19.18
C VAL A 137 5.22 7.22 -18.10
N VAL A 138 4.35 6.22 -18.15
CA VAL A 138 4.36 5.11 -17.21
C VAL A 138 5.39 4.08 -17.63
N ALA A 139 5.27 3.55 -18.86
CA ALA A 139 6.08 2.43 -19.31
C ALA A 139 7.53 2.80 -19.59
N ASP A 140 7.81 4.02 -20.05
CA ASP A 140 9.15 4.48 -20.43
C ASP A 140 9.85 5.29 -19.32
N LEU A 141 9.11 5.93 -18.39
CA LEU A 141 9.69 6.81 -17.36
C LEU A 141 9.44 6.32 -15.93
N ALA A 142 8.18 6.30 -15.48
CA ALA A 142 7.86 6.08 -14.07
C ALA A 142 8.20 4.66 -13.60
N ALA A 143 7.76 3.63 -14.34
CA ALA A 143 8.03 2.24 -13.97
C ALA A 143 9.52 1.91 -14.03
N PRO A 144 10.27 2.17 -15.13
CA PRO A 144 11.71 1.88 -15.18
C PRO A 144 12.51 2.60 -14.10
N TYR A 145 12.19 3.87 -13.81
CA TYR A 145 12.87 4.63 -12.78
C TYR A 145 12.67 4.01 -11.39
N VAL A 146 11.43 3.74 -10.98
CA VAL A 146 11.16 3.18 -9.64
C VAL A 146 11.72 1.77 -9.52
N THR A 147 11.59 0.93 -10.55
CA THR A 147 12.08 -0.44 -10.53
C THR A 147 13.59 -0.52 -10.35
N THR A 148 14.37 0.25 -11.12
CA THR A 148 15.84 0.26 -11.00
C THR A 148 16.30 0.75 -9.63
N VAL A 149 15.62 1.77 -9.08
CA VAL A 149 15.89 2.29 -7.74
C VAL A 149 15.63 1.24 -6.66
N ILE A 150 14.50 0.54 -6.72
CA ILE A 150 14.16 -0.49 -5.74
C ILE A 150 15.14 -1.66 -5.81
N LEU A 151 15.50 -2.13 -7.00
CA LEU A 151 16.45 -3.25 -7.17
C LEU A 151 17.81 -2.91 -6.56
N ASP A 152 18.31 -1.70 -6.81
CA ASP A 152 19.60 -1.27 -6.24
C ASP A 152 19.54 -1.13 -4.71
N LEU A 153 18.44 -0.59 -4.16
CA LEU A 153 18.24 -0.53 -2.71
C LEU A 153 18.15 -1.91 -2.06
N MET A 154 17.63 -2.90 -2.79
CA MET A 154 17.56 -4.30 -2.35
C MET A 154 18.84 -5.10 -2.64
N GLY A 155 19.78 -4.54 -3.43
CA GLY A 155 20.98 -5.25 -3.89
C GLY A 155 20.70 -6.38 -4.87
N LEU A 156 19.59 -6.30 -5.61
CA LEU A 156 19.16 -7.30 -6.58
C LEU A 156 19.69 -7.00 -7.99
N PRO A 157 19.93 -8.04 -8.82
CA PRO A 157 20.29 -7.83 -10.21
C PRO A 157 19.12 -7.24 -11.01
N HIS A 158 19.43 -6.45 -12.02
CA HIS A 158 18.41 -5.75 -12.81
C HIS A 158 17.56 -6.70 -13.66
N ASP A 159 18.08 -7.90 -13.96
CA ASP A 159 17.36 -8.94 -14.70
C ASP A 159 16.13 -9.47 -13.94
N ASP A 160 16.06 -9.29 -12.62
CA ASP A 160 14.93 -9.71 -11.78
C ASP A 160 13.76 -8.70 -11.77
N ALA A 161 13.93 -7.54 -12.41
CA ALA A 161 12.97 -6.43 -12.45
C ALA A 161 11.53 -6.85 -12.77
N GLY A 162 11.34 -7.58 -13.87
CA GLY A 162 10.01 -7.94 -14.36
C GLY A 162 9.27 -8.91 -13.43
N GLY A 163 9.99 -9.85 -12.82
CA GLY A 163 9.42 -10.79 -11.86
C GLY A 163 9.01 -10.10 -10.56
N LEU A 164 9.89 -9.27 -10.02
CA LEU A 164 9.68 -8.54 -8.77
C LEU A 164 8.50 -7.57 -8.86
N MET A 165 8.41 -6.76 -9.93
CA MET A 165 7.33 -5.78 -10.05
C MET A 165 5.95 -6.43 -10.14
N LYS A 166 5.84 -7.52 -10.89
CA LYS A 166 4.59 -8.30 -10.99
C LYS A 166 4.17 -8.89 -9.63
N GLN A 167 5.13 -9.36 -8.83
CA GLN A 167 4.87 -9.85 -7.49
C GLN A 167 4.40 -8.73 -6.55
N ILE A 168 5.05 -7.56 -6.60
CA ILE A 168 4.66 -6.37 -5.81
C ILE A 168 3.24 -5.92 -6.16
N GLU A 169 2.91 -5.80 -7.44
CA GLU A 169 1.55 -5.46 -7.90
C GLU A 169 0.52 -6.44 -7.35
N SER A 170 0.83 -7.74 -7.41
CA SER A 170 -0.06 -8.79 -6.90
C SER A 170 -0.29 -8.68 -5.39
N VAL A 171 0.71 -8.26 -4.61
CA VAL A 171 0.54 -8.01 -3.17
C VAL A 171 -0.36 -6.81 -2.92
N PHE A 172 -0.27 -5.73 -3.71
CA PHE A 172 -1.18 -4.59 -3.55
C PHE A 172 -2.63 -4.96 -3.89
N ASP A 173 -2.83 -5.80 -4.90
CA ASP A 173 -4.16 -6.31 -5.27
C ASP A 173 -4.83 -7.11 -4.15
N THR A 174 -4.06 -7.65 -3.20
CA THR A 174 -4.60 -8.40 -2.07
C THR A 174 -5.12 -7.52 -0.93
N PHE A 175 -4.82 -6.21 -0.87
CA PHE A 175 -5.25 -5.35 0.25
C PHE A 175 -6.78 -5.17 0.33
N ALA A 176 -7.45 -5.27 -0.81
CA ALA A 176 -8.87 -5.01 -0.94
C ALA A 176 -9.75 -6.04 -0.22
N ALA A 177 -11.03 -5.70 -0.03
CA ALA A 177 -12.04 -6.69 0.32
C ALA A 177 -12.14 -7.75 -0.80
N PRO A 178 -12.51 -9.01 -0.50
CA PRO A 178 -12.48 -10.08 -1.48
C PRO A 178 -13.25 -9.74 -2.76
N ASN A 179 -12.51 -9.55 -3.85
CA ASN A 179 -13.03 -9.31 -5.19
C ASN A 179 -12.20 -10.08 -6.23
N GLN A 180 -12.57 -9.98 -7.51
CA GLN A 180 -11.87 -10.71 -8.57
C GLN A 180 -10.36 -10.38 -8.63
N ARG A 181 -9.99 -9.11 -8.42
CA ARG A 181 -8.60 -8.65 -8.44
C ARG A 181 -7.79 -9.27 -7.29
N THR A 182 -8.34 -9.23 -6.07
CA THR A 182 -7.75 -9.88 -4.91
C THR A 182 -7.49 -11.36 -5.17
N TYR A 183 -8.47 -12.11 -5.66
CA TYR A 183 -8.29 -13.54 -5.94
C TYR A 183 -7.25 -13.83 -7.03
N GLN A 184 -7.13 -12.96 -8.04
CA GLN A 184 -6.11 -13.10 -9.08
C GLN A 184 -4.70 -12.78 -8.57
N GLY A 185 -4.57 -11.87 -7.60
CA GLY A 185 -3.29 -11.52 -6.97
C GLY A 185 -2.76 -12.58 -5.99
N LEU A 186 -3.64 -13.32 -5.29
CA LEU A 186 -3.24 -14.23 -4.20
C LEU A 186 -2.09 -15.21 -4.58
N PRO A 187 -2.11 -15.92 -5.72
CA PRO A 187 -1.06 -16.89 -6.03
C PRO A 187 0.32 -16.25 -6.23
N SER A 188 0.38 -15.07 -6.84
CA SER A 188 1.64 -14.34 -7.06
C SER A 188 2.10 -13.62 -5.80
N ALA A 189 1.18 -13.12 -4.98
CA ALA A 189 1.49 -12.58 -3.65
C ALA A 189 2.07 -13.66 -2.73
N GLN A 190 1.49 -14.86 -2.70
CA GLN A 190 1.98 -15.99 -1.91
C GLN A 190 3.43 -16.36 -2.29
N ALA A 191 3.74 -16.45 -3.58
CA ALA A 191 5.08 -16.78 -4.05
C ALA A 191 6.18 -15.80 -3.61
N MET A 192 5.83 -14.53 -3.31
CA MET A 192 6.78 -13.53 -2.81
C MET A 192 7.25 -13.82 -1.37
N PHE A 193 6.47 -14.58 -0.59
CA PHE A 193 6.75 -14.87 0.82
C PHE A 193 7.24 -16.31 1.07
N GLU A 194 7.42 -17.12 0.01
CA GLU A 194 7.86 -18.53 0.07
C GLU A 194 9.36 -18.71 -0.25
N PHE A 195 10.23 -17.92 0.40
CA PHE A 195 11.70 -18.07 0.32
C PHE A 195 12.28 -18.92 1.46
#